data_AF-A0A9X8YLV6-F1
#
_entry.id   AF-A0A9X8YLV6-F1
#
_cell.length_a   1.000
_cell.length_b   1.000
_cell.length_c   1.000
_cell.angle_alpha   90.00
_cell.angle_beta   90.00
_cell.angle_gamma   90.00
#
_symmetry.space_group_name_H-M   'P 1'
#
loop_
_entity.id
_entity.type
_entity.pdbx_description
1 polymer ?
#
loop_
_entity_poly.entity_id
_entity_poly.type
_entity_poly.pdbx_seq_one_letter_code
_entity_poly.pdbx_strand_id
1 'polypeptide(L)'
;MPNPLKTIMPAVYCQADEGWIQEQLLRFSPSARHRIVALYADVYQQAWDSEPVSFRQENRARHEANTRLRRFVTHHAQAAAGLTEKPPLSKAQAQRGVADGLVGNSGQEVAEGMLDGR
;
A
#
# COMPACT_ATOMS: atom_id res chain seq x y z
N MET A 1 26.27 23.47 22.85
CA MET A 1 25.17 24.03 22.03
C MET A 1 24.17 22.91 21.77
N PRO A 2 22.86 23.08 22.04
CA PRO A 2 21.89 22.05 21.70
C PRO A 2 21.67 22.08 20.17
N ASN A 3 21.94 20.96 19.49
CA ASN A 3 21.75 20.82 18.04
C ASN A 3 20.25 20.97 17.68
N PRO A 4 19.83 21.98 16.90
CA PRO A 4 18.41 22.30 16.69
C PRO A 4 17.68 21.42 15.66
N LEU A 5 18.30 20.36 15.13
CA LEU A 5 17.65 19.47 14.15
C LEU A 5 16.90 18.35 14.87
N LYS A 6 15.87 18.71 15.65
CA LYS A 6 14.86 17.76 16.10
C LYS A 6 14.09 17.29 14.85
N THR A 7 14.58 16.23 14.21
CA THR A 7 13.89 15.64 13.06
C THR A 7 12.57 15.09 13.57
N ILE A 8 11.49 15.54 12.96
CA ILE A 8 10.13 15.17 13.35
C ILE A 8 9.94 13.69 13.03
N MET A 9 9.63 12.90 14.05
CA MET A 9 9.41 11.47 13.93
C MET A 9 7.92 11.16 13.73
N PRO A 10 7.58 10.04 13.06
CA PRO A 10 6.20 9.57 12.94
C PRO A 10 5.56 9.29 14.30
N ALA A 11 4.24 9.41 14.37
CA ALA A 11 3.49 9.07 15.58
C ALA A 11 3.56 7.56 15.89
N VAL A 12 3.62 6.73 14.84
CA VAL A 12 3.79 5.28 14.92
C VAL A 12 4.93 4.83 14.02
N TYR A 13 5.87 4.09 14.60
CA TYR A 13 7.02 3.50 13.91
C TYR A 13 7.65 2.42 14.78
N CYS A 14 8.43 1.52 14.17
CA CYS A 14 9.25 0.57 14.91
C CYS A 14 10.53 1.27 15.39
N GLN A 15 10.83 1.19 16.70
CA GLN A 15 12.01 1.85 17.27
C GLN A 15 13.33 1.36 16.68
N ALA A 16 13.39 0.10 16.24
CA ALA A 16 14.58 -0.45 15.59
C ALA A 16 14.95 0.28 14.28
N ASP A 17 13.96 0.89 13.61
CA ASP A 17 14.14 1.63 12.36
C ASP A 17 14.28 3.15 12.57
N GLU A 18 14.28 3.64 13.81
CA GLU A 18 14.30 5.08 14.14
C GLU A 18 15.43 5.83 13.43
N GLY A 19 16.66 5.34 13.56
CA GLY A 19 17.84 5.96 12.95
C GLY A 19 17.72 6.01 11.43
N TRP A 20 17.28 4.91 10.82
CA TRP A 20 17.12 4.84 9.36
C TRP A 20 16.03 5.79 8.84
N ILE A 21 14.88 5.87 9.53
CA ILE A 21 13.79 6.80 9.19
C ILE A 21 14.28 8.24 9.28
N GLN A 22 14.99 8.58 10.36
CA GLN A 22 15.54 9.92 10.55
C GLN A 22 16.51 10.30 9.42
N GLU A 23 17.42 9.41 9.04
CA GLU A 23 18.33 9.61 7.92
C GLU A 23 17.59 9.86 6.59
N GLN A 24 16.51 9.11 6.32
CA GLN A 24 15.71 9.33 5.11
C GLN A 24 15.01 10.70 5.13
N LEU A 25 14.44 11.09 6.28
CA LEU A 25 13.74 12.37 6.43
C LEU A 25 14.68 13.57 6.29
N LEU A 26 15.92 13.45 6.76
CA LEU A 26 16.93 14.51 6.64
C LEU A 26 17.25 14.89 5.18
N ARG A 27 17.02 13.99 4.22
CA ARG A 27 17.19 14.25 2.78
C ARG A 27 16.17 15.21 2.19
N PHE A 28 15.08 15.49 2.90
CA PHE A 28 14.02 16.39 2.46
C PHE A 28 14.08 17.73 3.19
N SER A 29 13.42 18.75 2.62
CA SER A 29 13.23 20.05 3.27
C SER A 29 12.32 19.94 4.50
N PRO A 30 12.45 20.82 5.50
CA PRO A 30 11.64 20.78 6.72
C PRO A 30 10.12 20.77 6.46
N SER A 31 9.65 21.49 5.44
CA SER A 31 8.23 21.52 5.06
C SER A 31 7.75 20.17 4.51
N ALA A 32 8.57 19.50 3.70
CA ALA A 32 8.23 18.19 3.15
C ALA A 32 8.25 17.08 4.22
N ARG A 33 9.18 17.17 5.20
CA ARG A 33 9.29 16.20 6.30
C ARG A 33 7.97 16.01 7.04
N HIS A 34 7.28 17.09 7.42
CA HIS A 34 6.00 17.00 8.13
C HIS A 34 4.96 16.15 7.37
N ARG A 35 4.86 16.36 6.05
CA ARG A 35 3.92 15.61 5.21
C ARG A 35 4.33 14.14 5.07
N ILE A 36 5.62 13.88 4.85
CA ILE A 36 6.15 12.52 4.70
C ILE A 36 5.97 11.72 6.00
N VAL A 37 6.21 12.35 7.14
CA VAL A 37 6.03 11.76 8.47
C VAL A 37 4.58 11.34 8.71
N ALA A 38 3.62 12.21 8.37
CA ALA A 38 2.19 11.88 8.47
C ALA A 38 1.80 10.72 7.54
N LEU A 39 2.26 10.75 6.28
CA LEU A 39 2.02 9.67 5.33
C LEU A 39 2.65 8.34 5.77
N TYR A 40 3.85 8.38 6.34
CA TYR A 40 4.50 7.19 6.87
C TYR A 40 3.67 6.55 7.98
N ALA A 41 3.19 7.36 8.94
CA ALA A 41 2.36 6.90 10.04
C ALA A 41 1.05 6.27 9.54
N ASP A 42 0.39 6.90 8.55
CA ASP A 42 -0.84 6.39 7.94
C ASP A 42 -0.63 5.03 7.26
N VAL A 43 0.45 4.89 6.48
CA VAL A 43 0.78 3.60 5.83
C VAL A 43 1.11 2.52 6.86
N TYR A 44 1.86 2.88 7.91
CA TYR A 44 2.20 1.96 8.98
C TYR A 44 0.94 1.43 9.67
N GLN A 45 0.04 2.33 10.08
CA GLN A 45 -1.22 1.97 10.73
C GLN A 45 -2.13 1.15 9.80
N GLN A 46 -2.28 1.57 8.54
CA GLN A 46 -3.08 0.83 7.57
C GLN A 46 -2.57 -0.59 7.34
N ALA A 47 -1.25 -0.77 7.21
CA ALA A 47 -0.65 -2.08 7.03
C ALA A 47 -0.76 -2.95 8.30
N TRP A 48 -0.66 -2.32 9.48
CA TRP A 48 -0.92 -2.97 10.77
C TRP A 48 -2.37 -3.47 10.86
N ASP A 49 -3.35 -2.61 10.60
CA ASP A 49 -4.78 -2.93 10.69
C ASP A 49 -5.21 -3.97 9.64
N SER A 50 -4.53 -4.00 8.49
CA SER A 50 -4.79 -4.99 7.43
C SER A 50 -4.31 -6.40 7.76
N GLU A 51 -3.36 -6.55 8.69
CA GLU A 51 -2.75 -7.85 9.01
C GLU A 51 -3.51 -8.52 10.16
N PRO A 52 -4.19 -9.65 9.92
CA PRO A 52 -5.00 -10.31 10.93
C PRO A 52 -4.15 -11.02 12.00
N VAL A 53 -2.86 -11.27 11.71
CA VAL A 53 -1.96 -12.01 12.59
C VAL A 53 -1.14 -11.05 13.46
N SER A 54 -1.50 -10.91 14.74
CA SER A 54 -0.92 -9.93 15.67
C SER A 54 0.61 -9.90 15.74
N PHE A 55 1.27 -11.06 15.73
CA PHE A 55 2.75 -11.10 15.77
C PHE A 55 3.42 -10.75 14.43
N ARG A 56 2.67 -10.70 13.33
CA ARG A 56 3.17 -10.29 12.01
C ARG A 56 2.86 -8.84 11.68
N GLN A 57 1.90 -8.23 12.38
CA GLN A 57 1.46 -6.85 12.16
C GLN A 57 2.64 -5.87 12.12
N GLU A 58 3.54 -5.93 13.10
CA GLU A 58 4.70 -5.05 13.14
C GLU A 58 5.62 -5.23 11.93
N ASN A 59 5.95 -6.48 11.58
CA ASN A 59 6.82 -6.79 10.45
C ASN A 59 6.18 -6.39 9.12
N ARG A 60 4.86 -6.56 8.98
CA ARG A 60 4.11 -6.15 7.81
C ARG A 60 4.08 -4.62 7.70
N ALA A 61 3.75 -3.94 8.79
CA ALA A 61 3.66 -2.49 8.87
C ALA A 61 5.00 -1.81 8.55
N ARG A 62 6.09 -2.24 9.20
CA ARG A 62 7.43 -1.70 8.91
C ARG A 62 7.85 -1.98 7.48
N HIS A 63 7.56 -3.17 6.93
CA HIS A 63 7.98 -3.52 5.58
C HIS A 63 7.28 -2.63 4.54
N GLU A 64 5.96 -2.45 4.66
CA GLU A 64 5.18 -1.62 3.74
C GLU A 64 5.60 -0.15 3.84
N ALA A 65 5.67 0.40 5.06
CA ALA A 65 6.02 1.79 5.30
C ALA A 65 7.47 2.11 4.85
N ASN A 66 8.45 1.29 5.23
CA ASN A 66 9.85 1.49 4.86
C ASN A 66 10.06 1.33 3.35
N THR A 67 9.36 0.39 2.71
CA THR A 67 9.44 0.20 1.26
C THR A 67 8.92 1.43 0.52
N ARG A 68 7.79 2.00 0.93
CA ARG A 68 7.24 3.22 0.32
C ARG A 68 8.17 4.42 0.55
N LEU A 69 8.70 4.59 1.76
CA LEU A 69 9.65 5.66 2.07
C LEU A 69 10.90 5.58 1.19
N ARG A 70 11.47 4.37 1.03
CA ARG A 70 12.63 4.14 0.17
C ARG A 70 12.34 4.52 -1.28
N ARG A 71 11.21 4.06 -1.85
CA ARG A 71 10.82 4.42 -3.23
C ARG A 71 10.67 5.92 -3.39
N PHE A 72 10.03 6.59 -2.42
CA PHE A 72 9.84 8.03 -2.46
C PHE A 72 11.17 8.80 -2.44
N VAL A 73 12.11 8.39 -1.57
CA VAL A 73 13.48 8.94 -1.53
C VAL A 73 14.21 8.73 -2.86
N THR A 74 14.16 7.51 -3.42
CA THR A 74 14.82 7.21 -4.70
C THR A 74 14.24 8.02 -5.84
N HIS A 75 12.92 8.11 -5.97
CA HIS A 75 12.26 8.93 -6.98
C HIS A 75 12.58 10.42 -6.81
N HIS A 76 12.60 10.93 -5.58
CA HIS A 76 12.97 12.32 -5.33
C HIS A 76 14.43 12.61 -5.68
N ALA A 77 15.35 11.68 -5.41
CA ALA A 77 16.74 11.81 -5.81
C ALA A 77 16.91 11.84 -7.34
N GLN A 78 16.16 11.00 -8.06
CA GLN A 78 16.13 11.01 -9.54
C GLN A 78 15.50 12.30 -10.10
N ALA A 79 14.42 12.78 -9.49
CA ALA A 79 13.77 14.04 -9.82
C ALA A 79 14.71 15.24 -9.63
N ALA A 80 15.44 15.28 -8.50
CA ALA A 80 16.44 16.31 -8.22
C ALA A 80 17.63 16.25 -9.21
N ALA A 81 17.94 15.08 -9.76
CA ALA A 81 18.93 14.89 -10.81
C ALA A 81 18.41 15.23 -12.23
N GLY A 82 17.18 15.75 -12.38
CA GLY A 82 16.62 16.22 -13.65
C GLY A 82 15.81 15.19 -14.45
N LEU A 83 15.46 14.04 -13.86
CA LEU A 83 14.70 12.95 -14.52
C LEU A 83 13.25 12.85 -13.98
N THR A 84 12.52 13.95 -13.94
CA THR A 84 11.16 13.97 -13.34
C THR A 84 10.10 13.31 -14.21
N GLU A 85 9.68 12.10 -13.86
CA GLU A 85 8.35 11.58 -14.22
C GLU A 85 7.42 11.69 -13.00
N LYS A 86 6.20 12.22 -13.21
CA LYS A 86 5.24 12.61 -12.17
C LYS A 86 4.84 11.43 -11.27
N PRO A 87 4.54 11.64 -9.98
CA PRO A 87 4.09 10.57 -9.09
C PRO A 87 2.77 9.99 -9.62
N PRO A 88 2.64 8.66 -9.79
CA PRO A 88 1.36 8.09 -10.17
C PRO A 88 0.39 8.27 -8.99
N LEU A 89 -0.66 9.05 -9.21
CA LEU A 89 -1.82 9.13 -8.33
C LEU A 89 -2.37 7.72 -8.19
N SER A 90 -2.19 7.09 -7.03
CA SER A 90 -2.77 5.78 -6.75
C SER A 90 -4.28 5.91 -6.84
N LYS A 91 -4.90 5.25 -7.83
CA LYS A 91 -6.34 5.00 -7.85
C LYS A 91 -6.69 4.15 -6.62
N ALA A 92 -7.11 4.79 -5.54
CA ALA A 92 -7.83 4.14 -4.47
C ALA A 92 -9.24 3.85 -4.99
N GLN A 93 -9.59 2.56 -5.14
CA GLN A 93 -10.96 2.06 -5.10
C GLN A 93 -10.93 0.53 -4.94
N ALA A 94 -10.81 0.10 -3.68
CA ALA A 94 -11.34 -1.18 -3.24
C ALA A 94 -12.76 -0.94 -2.70
N GLN A 95 -13.71 -1.80 -3.11
CA GLN A 95 -15.07 -2.09 -2.58
C GLN A 95 -16.00 -2.36 -3.80
N ARG A 96 -16.80 -3.41 -3.92
CA ARG A 96 -17.45 -4.31 -2.96
C ARG A 96 -18.11 -5.44 -3.78
N GLY A 97 -18.06 -6.70 -3.32
CA GLY A 97 -18.74 -7.82 -3.98
C GLY A 97 -20.26 -7.83 -3.78
N VAL A 98 -20.96 -8.72 -4.51
CA VAL A 98 -21.97 -9.71 -4.04
C VAL A 98 -22.83 -10.22 -5.22
N ALA A 99 -22.90 -11.55 -5.32
CA ALA A 99 -23.91 -12.42 -5.95
C ALA A 99 -24.29 -12.23 -7.43
N ASP A 100 -23.98 -13.25 -8.26
CA ASP A 100 -25.06 -14.08 -8.82
C ASP A 100 -24.51 -15.46 -9.19
N GLY A 101 -25.19 -16.52 -8.74
CA GLY A 101 -24.78 -17.90 -8.93
C GLY A 101 -25.16 -18.42 -10.30
N LEU A 102 -24.18 -18.89 -11.08
CA LEU A 102 -24.47 -19.71 -12.25
C LEU A 102 -24.48 -21.19 -11.84
N VAL A 103 -25.69 -21.68 -11.60
CA VAL A 103 -26.06 -23.09 -11.66
C VAL A 103 -25.67 -23.64 -13.04
N GLY A 104 -24.82 -24.67 -13.04
CA GLY A 104 -24.44 -25.42 -14.23
C GLY A 104 -24.50 -26.90 -13.94
N ASN A 105 -25.71 -27.45 -13.83
CA ASN A 105 -25.93 -28.89 -13.98
C ASN A 105 -27.32 -29.14 -14.56
N SER A 106 -27.41 -30.26 -15.28
CA SER A 106 -28.59 -30.92 -15.84
C SER A 106 -28.84 -30.59 -17.29
N GLY A 107 -28.32 -31.50 -18.13
CA GLY A 107 -28.86 -31.71 -19.46
C GLY A 107 -30.36 -32.02 -19.37
N GLN A 108 -31.08 -31.50 -20.35
CA GLN A 108 -32.40 -32.03 -20.68
C GLN A 108 -32.56 -31.94 -22.18
N GLU A 109 -32.38 -33.11 -22.77
CA GLU A 109 -32.75 -33.50 -24.11
C GLU A 109 -34.28 -33.54 -24.16
N VAL A 110 -34.90 -32.78 -25.06
CA VAL A 110 -36.27 -32.97 -25.60
C VAL A 110 -36.49 -31.82 -26.59
N ALA A 111 -37.12 -31.97 -27.74
CA ALA A 111 -37.70 -33.09 -28.45
C ALA A 111 -38.05 -32.54 -29.85
N GLU A 112 -38.02 -33.40 -30.86
CA GLU A 112 -38.85 -33.37 -32.09
C GLU A 112 -38.30 -34.52 -32.97
N GLY A 113 -38.96 -35.65 -33.24
CA GLY A 113 -40.39 -35.94 -33.28
C GLY A 113 -40.87 -35.96 -34.72
N MET A 114 -40.62 -37.06 -35.48
CA MET A 114 -41.43 -37.46 -36.66
C MET A 114 -40.92 -38.84 -37.18
N LEU A 115 -41.53 -39.97 -36.84
CA LEU A 115 -42.66 -40.68 -37.49
C LEU A 115 -42.23 -41.95 -38.27
N ASP A 116 -42.76 -43.08 -37.79
CA ASP A 116 -43.33 -44.26 -38.47
C ASP A 116 -42.63 -44.97 -39.64
N GLY A 117 -42.55 -46.30 -39.51
CA GLY A 117 -42.47 -47.21 -40.66
C GLY A 117 -42.07 -48.64 -40.34
N ARG A 118 -43.06 -49.44 -39.93
CA ARG A 118 -43.17 -50.92 -39.89
C ARG A 118 -42.01 -51.79 -40.36
#